data_AF-A0AAD5D0Q8-F1
#
_entry.id   AF-A0AAD5D0Q8-F1
#
_cell.length_a   1.000
_cell.length_b   1.000
_cell.length_c   1.000
_cell.angle_alpha   90.00
_cell.angle_beta   90.00
_cell.angle_gamma   90.00
#
_symmetry.space_group_name_H-M   'P 1'
#
loop_
_entity.id
_entity.type
_entity.pdbx_description
1 polymer ?
#
loop_
_entity_poly.entity_id
_entity_poly.type
_entity_poly.pdbx_seq_one_letter_code
_entity_poly.pdbx_strand_id
1 'polypeptide(L)'
;SSNRMITEYIRLGDLDSAYNVFRNMPFRTNVTWNSMLSGYAKTLGRVEDARQLFDKMPEPDIVSFNTMLSCYMRNCGFKAARAFFDRMLVRDIASWNTMLSGLCQYGMMDLAYQLFDETPERNKVSWNVMISGYAATGDMIAAEKLFRNAPAKCVVAWTAMVTGYMKCKKVDLAEKLFDEMPERNLVTWNTMVSGYVENGRADDGLKVFRTMVKTGVKPNSSTISSVLLGCSNLSSLKLGYAQHGEGDKALLLFDTMKKERVTPDWITFIGVLTACNHAGLVTRGIQYFDSMQRDYKIKPRPDHYTCMVDLLGRAGKFVEALNLIKAMPFKPYPAIFGTLLGACRVHKNLELAEYAARNLLECDPSSAAGYVQLANVYAAMRRWDCVSNVRRSMKDNKVIKFPGYSWIEVMNGVHEFRSGDRIHPELALIHEKLNQLEKKMKVAGYIPVLEFALHDVGDQLKEKLLLWHSEKLAIAYGLIKMAPGVPIRVFKNLRVCGDCHEATKFISAIEKREIIVRDNSRFHHFKDGKCSCGDYW
;
A
#
# COMPACT_ATOMS: atom_id res chain seq x y z
N SER A 1 51.14 23.51 -4.46
CA SER A 1 50.96 24.88 -5.00
C SER A 1 49.87 25.59 -4.21
N SER A 2 49.95 26.91 -4.06
CA SER A 2 48.99 27.70 -3.27
C SER A 2 47.54 27.57 -3.75
N ASN A 3 47.31 27.43 -5.07
CA ASN A 3 45.97 27.17 -5.64
C ASN A 3 45.35 25.84 -5.16
N ARG A 4 46.17 24.80 -4.95
CA ARG A 4 45.69 23.51 -4.42
C ARG A 4 45.27 23.64 -2.95
N MET A 5 46.05 24.38 -2.15
CA MET A 5 45.71 24.66 -0.75
C MET A 5 44.42 25.47 -0.62
N ILE A 6 44.23 26.51 -1.45
CA ILE A 6 42.98 27.29 -1.50
C ILE A 6 41.79 26.37 -1.83
N THR A 7 41.91 25.51 -2.84
CA THR A 7 40.83 24.59 -3.23
C THR A 7 40.49 23.59 -2.12
N GLU A 8 41.50 23.14 -1.38
CA GLU A 8 41.36 22.20 -0.28
C GLU A 8 40.66 22.83 0.93
N TYR A 9 41.08 24.03 1.35
CA TYR A 9 40.39 24.80 2.38
C TYR A 9 38.93 25.09 2.02
N ILE A 10 38.65 25.45 0.76
CA ILE A 10 37.27 25.66 0.27
C ILE A 10 36.45 24.37 0.35
N ARG A 11 37.01 23.20 0.03
CA ARG A 11 36.31 21.91 0.17
C ARG A 11 36.00 21.57 1.61
N LEU A 12 36.85 21.98 2.55
CA LEU A 12 36.66 21.81 3.99
C LEU A 12 35.72 22.89 4.59
N GLY A 13 35.30 23.87 3.79
CA GLY A 13 34.43 24.97 4.24
C GLY A 13 35.16 26.10 4.99
N ASP A 14 36.49 26.05 5.09
CA ASP A 14 37.31 27.05 5.77
C ASP A 14 37.70 28.18 4.80
N LEU A 15 36.78 29.12 4.60
CA LEU A 15 36.98 30.25 3.69
C LEU A 15 37.99 31.27 4.22
N ASP A 16 38.19 31.38 5.53
CA ASP A 16 39.08 32.37 6.12
C ASP A 16 40.55 31.96 5.95
N SER A 17 40.88 30.68 6.16
CA SER A 17 42.21 30.14 5.83
C SER A 17 42.48 30.18 4.33
N ALA A 18 41.48 29.87 3.49
CA ALA A 18 41.59 30.01 2.04
C ALA A 18 41.90 31.46 1.63
N TYR A 19 41.20 32.44 2.21
CA TYR A 19 41.43 33.86 1.96
C TYR A 19 42.80 34.33 2.46
N ASN A 20 43.27 33.84 3.59
CA ASN A 20 44.60 34.16 4.11
C ASN A 20 45.71 33.70 3.16
N VAL A 21 45.61 32.47 2.64
CA VAL A 21 46.54 31.97 1.62
C VAL A 21 46.45 32.82 0.36
N PHE A 22 45.23 33.14 -0.10
CA PHE A 22 44.98 33.98 -1.27
C PHE A 22 45.58 35.39 -1.13
N ARG A 23 45.39 36.05 0.03
CA ARG A 23 45.91 37.39 0.32
C ARG A 23 47.43 37.42 0.32
N ASN A 24 48.09 36.38 0.82
CA ASN A 24 49.54 36.37 0.95
C ASN A 24 50.28 35.91 -0.33
N MET A 25 49.56 35.64 -1.44
CA MET A 25 50.19 35.30 -2.71
C MET A 25 50.81 36.55 -3.38
N PRO A 26 52.09 36.48 -3.82
CA PRO A 26 52.77 37.59 -4.48
C PRO A 26 52.22 37.84 -5.90
N PHE A 27 51.69 36.80 -6.56
CA PHE A 27 51.08 36.91 -7.88
C PHE A 27 49.77 36.10 -7.90
N ARG A 28 48.69 36.72 -8.41
CA ARG A 28 47.37 36.09 -8.50
C ARG A 28 46.91 36.08 -9.94
N THR A 29 46.62 34.88 -10.44
CA THR A 29 46.05 34.67 -11.78
C THR A 29 44.53 34.66 -11.73
N ASN A 30 43.85 34.79 -12.86
CA ASN A 30 42.39 34.62 -12.95
C ASN A 30 41.93 33.27 -12.37
N VAL A 31 42.72 32.20 -12.52
CA VAL A 31 42.44 30.88 -11.92
C VAL A 31 42.43 30.94 -10.38
N THR A 32 43.34 31.71 -9.79
CA THR A 32 43.43 31.92 -8.33
C THR A 32 42.25 32.73 -7.82
N TRP A 33 41.88 33.81 -8.52
CA TRP A 33 40.69 34.62 -8.23
C TRP A 33 39.40 33.80 -8.36
N ASN A 34 39.23 33.05 -9.45
CA ASN A 34 38.07 32.21 -9.72
C ASN A 34 37.91 31.08 -8.70
N SER A 35 39.02 30.49 -8.23
CA SER A 35 39.00 29.50 -7.14
C SER A 35 38.41 30.11 -5.86
N MET A 36 38.90 31.28 -5.44
CA MET A 36 38.42 31.97 -4.24
C MET A 36 36.96 32.42 -4.39
N LEU A 37 36.63 32.98 -5.56
CA LEU A 37 35.28 33.41 -5.92
C LEU A 37 34.28 32.25 -5.89
N SER A 38 34.64 31.09 -6.43
CA SER A 38 33.80 29.89 -6.35
C SER A 38 33.58 29.43 -4.90
N GLY A 39 34.52 29.69 -4.00
CA GLY A 39 34.38 29.39 -2.58
C GLY A 39 33.27 30.21 -1.94
N TYR A 40 33.33 31.54 -2.06
CA TYR A 40 32.27 32.42 -1.55
C TYR A 40 30.93 32.20 -2.27
N ALA A 41 30.94 32.02 -3.60
CA ALA A 41 29.73 31.82 -4.40
C ALA A 41 28.92 30.56 -4.05
N LYS A 42 29.59 29.50 -3.55
CA LYS A 42 28.93 28.25 -3.15
C LYS A 42 28.33 28.31 -1.74
N THR A 43 28.73 29.27 -0.92
CA THR A 43 28.36 29.39 0.49
C THR A 43 27.16 30.31 0.66
N LEU A 44 26.11 29.78 1.31
CA LEU A 44 24.87 30.52 1.58
C LEU A 44 25.15 31.78 2.42
N GLY A 45 24.56 32.91 2.03
CA GLY A 45 24.67 34.19 2.75
C GLY A 45 25.96 34.97 2.52
N ARG A 46 26.92 34.47 1.72
CA ARG A 46 28.19 35.15 1.42
C ARG A 46 28.25 35.80 0.04
N VAL A 47 27.07 36.14 -0.53
CA VAL A 47 26.96 36.75 -1.86
C VAL A 47 27.68 38.11 -1.93
N GLU A 48 27.60 38.89 -0.85
CA GLU A 48 28.26 40.20 -0.80
C GLU A 48 29.78 40.10 -0.80
N ASP A 49 30.33 39.10 -0.12
CA ASP A 49 31.77 38.85 -0.15
C ASP A 49 32.22 38.36 -1.53
N ALA A 50 31.41 37.52 -2.19
CA ALA A 50 31.67 37.12 -3.57
C ALA A 50 31.64 38.32 -4.52
N ARG A 51 30.66 39.23 -4.36
CA ARG A 51 30.56 40.47 -5.15
C ARG A 51 31.77 41.38 -4.92
N GLN A 52 32.12 41.66 -3.67
CA GLN A 52 33.28 42.49 -3.34
C GLN A 52 34.59 41.89 -3.88
N LEU A 53 34.73 40.56 -3.86
CA LEU A 53 35.90 39.90 -4.41
C LEU A 53 35.93 39.98 -5.94
N PHE A 54 34.77 39.84 -6.59
CA PHE A 54 34.64 40.02 -8.03
C PHE A 54 34.97 41.45 -8.48
N ASP A 55 34.48 42.45 -7.76
CA ASP A 55 34.73 43.88 -8.07
C ASP A 55 36.22 44.27 -7.91
N LYS A 56 36.97 43.55 -7.07
CA LYS A 56 38.42 43.74 -6.86
C LYS A 56 39.28 43.02 -7.90
N MET A 57 38.68 42.19 -8.75
CA MET A 57 39.41 41.41 -9.73
C MET A 57 39.85 42.33 -10.89
N PRO A 58 41.15 42.36 -11.26
CA PRO A 58 41.65 43.33 -12.24
C PRO A 58 41.01 43.19 -13.64
N GLU A 59 40.92 41.96 -14.15
CA GLU A 59 40.33 41.66 -15.46
C GLU A 59 39.46 40.39 -15.38
N PRO A 60 38.19 40.52 -14.98
CA PRO A 60 37.25 39.40 -14.90
C PRO A 60 37.07 38.72 -16.26
N ASP A 61 37.26 37.40 -16.28
CA ASP A 61 37.00 36.60 -17.48
C ASP A 61 35.59 36.00 -17.45
N ILE A 62 35.19 35.36 -18.55
CA ILE A 62 33.86 34.74 -18.68
C ILE A 62 33.58 33.71 -17.57
N VAL A 63 34.62 33.06 -17.03
CA VAL A 63 34.49 32.09 -15.93
C VAL A 63 34.15 32.80 -14.62
N SER A 64 34.74 33.96 -14.35
CA SER A 64 34.39 34.82 -13.22
C SER A 64 32.93 35.25 -13.28
N PHE A 65 32.48 35.72 -14.45
CA PHE A 65 31.09 36.12 -14.66
C PHE A 65 30.11 34.94 -14.51
N ASN A 66 30.41 33.77 -15.08
CA ASN A 66 29.58 32.57 -14.93
C ASN A 66 29.49 32.07 -13.48
N THR A 67 30.58 32.25 -12.71
CA THR A 67 30.60 31.94 -11.27
C THR A 67 29.68 32.89 -10.49
N MET A 68 29.73 34.19 -10.78
CA MET A 68 28.83 35.18 -10.18
C MET A 68 27.37 34.97 -10.59
N LEU A 69 27.12 34.63 -11.85
CA LEU A 69 25.78 34.33 -12.34
C LEU A 69 25.16 33.14 -11.59
N SER A 70 25.94 32.07 -11.40
CA SER A 70 25.53 30.91 -10.59
C SER A 70 25.30 31.28 -9.12
N CYS A 71 26.12 32.17 -8.57
CA CYS A 71 25.97 32.70 -7.21
C CYS A 71 24.63 33.43 -7.04
N TYR A 72 24.32 34.37 -7.93
CA TYR A 72 23.06 35.12 -7.91
C TYR A 72 21.86 34.20 -8.11
N MET A 73 21.93 33.25 -9.04
CA MET A 73 20.84 32.32 -9.30
C MET A 73 20.47 31.50 -8.04
N ARG A 74 21.47 30.98 -7.32
CA ARG A 74 21.25 30.16 -6.12
C ARG A 74 20.85 30.96 -4.88
N ASN A 75 21.43 32.14 -4.68
CA ASN A 75 21.33 32.86 -3.40
C ASN A 75 20.38 34.06 -3.43
N CYS A 76 20.14 34.65 -4.60
CA CYS A 76 19.31 35.85 -4.76
C CYS A 76 18.09 35.62 -5.68
N GLY A 77 17.99 34.44 -6.28
CA GLY A 77 16.93 34.06 -7.22
C GLY A 77 17.09 34.64 -8.63
N PHE A 78 16.20 34.21 -9.52
CA PHE A 78 16.37 34.43 -10.95
C PHE A 78 16.32 35.91 -11.39
N LYS A 79 15.60 36.80 -10.68
CA LYS A 79 15.50 38.22 -11.05
C LYS A 79 16.85 38.93 -10.94
N ALA A 80 17.55 38.71 -9.82
CA ALA A 80 18.89 39.25 -9.61
C ALA A 80 19.90 38.64 -10.61
N ALA A 81 19.78 37.34 -10.85
CA ALA A 81 20.61 36.66 -11.86
C ALA A 81 20.37 37.20 -13.27
N ARG A 82 19.11 37.47 -13.67
CA ARG A 82 18.77 38.07 -14.97
C ARG A 82 19.34 39.47 -15.10
N ALA A 83 19.19 40.32 -14.07
CA ALA A 83 19.77 41.66 -14.07
C ALA A 83 21.31 41.65 -14.16
N PHE A 84 21.97 40.62 -13.61
CA PHE A 84 23.42 40.44 -13.79
C PHE A 84 23.75 39.93 -15.20
N PHE A 85 23.01 38.93 -15.68
CA PHE A 85 23.15 38.36 -17.02
C PHE A 85 23.02 39.42 -18.12
N ASP A 86 22.04 40.30 -18.01
CA ASP A 86 21.79 41.37 -18.99
C ASP A 86 22.94 42.39 -19.03
N ARG A 87 23.69 42.55 -17.92
CA ARG A 87 24.89 43.41 -17.83
C ARG A 87 26.17 42.76 -18.34
N MET A 88 26.19 41.44 -18.56
CA MET A 88 27.35 40.76 -19.12
C MET A 88 27.58 41.19 -20.58
N LEU A 89 28.73 41.79 -20.86
CA LEU A 89 29.13 42.26 -22.20
C LEU A 89 29.45 41.10 -23.15
N VAL A 90 29.97 40.00 -22.61
CA VAL A 90 30.25 38.76 -23.33
C VAL A 90 29.52 37.63 -22.62
N ARG A 91 28.77 36.84 -23.38
CA ARG A 91 28.02 35.68 -22.89
C ARG A 91 28.41 34.48 -23.72
N ASP A 92 28.80 33.41 -23.05
CA ASP A 92 29.03 32.13 -23.70
C ASP A 92 27.84 31.19 -23.47
N ILE A 93 27.86 30.04 -24.12
CA ILE A 93 26.80 29.04 -24.00
C ILE A 93 26.61 28.54 -22.55
N ALA A 94 27.66 28.63 -21.71
CA ALA A 94 27.57 28.28 -20.30
C ALA A 94 26.80 29.34 -19.50
N SER A 95 26.95 30.63 -19.82
CA SER A 95 26.13 31.71 -19.24
C SER A 95 24.63 31.46 -19.50
N TRP A 96 24.28 31.18 -20.76
CA TRP A 96 22.90 30.90 -21.16
C TRP A 96 22.34 29.64 -20.49
N ASN A 97 23.08 28.53 -20.51
CA ASN A 97 22.65 27.27 -19.88
C ASN A 97 22.47 27.40 -18.36
N THR A 98 23.27 28.23 -17.69
CA THR A 98 23.12 28.53 -16.26
C THR A 98 21.78 29.22 -15.98
N MET A 99 21.41 30.20 -16.81
CA MET A 99 20.11 30.87 -16.70
C MET A 99 18.94 29.92 -16.99
N LEU A 100 19.02 29.13 -18.06
CA LEU A 100 17.99 28.15 -18.43
C LEU A 100 17.76 27.13 -17.31
N SER A 101 18.84 26.58 -16.75
CA SER A 101 18.77 25.59 -15.66
C SER A 101 18.12 26.19 -14.41
N GLY A 102 18.49 27.42 -14.06
CA GLY A 102 17.88 28.13 -12.94
C GLY A 102 16.38 28.38 -13.15
N LEU A 103 15.97 28.90 -14.31
CA LEU A 103 14.56 29.14 -14.62
C LEU A 103 13.72 27.85 -14.57
N CYS A 104 14.25 26.74 -15.10
CA CYS A 104 13.61 25.43 -15.03
C CYS A 104 13.47 24.93 -13.58
N GLN A 105 14.49 25.10 -12.74
CA GLN A 105 14.43 24.71 -11.32
C GLN A 105 13.38 25.50 -10.53
N TYR A 106 13.17 26.77 -10.87
CA TYR A 106 12.11 27.61 -10.28
C TYR A 106 10.75 27.43 -10.96
N GLY A 107 10.60 26.51 -11.92
CA GLY A 107 9.35 26.22 -12.62
C GLY A 107 8.88 27.31 -13.59
N MET A 108 9.73 28.30 -13.91
CA MET A 108 9.42 29.43 -14.80
C MET A 108 9.59 29.03 -16.27
N MET A 109 8.79 28.07 -16.73
CA MET A 109 9.00 27.42 -18.03
C MET A 109 8.78 28.35 -19.23
N ASP A 110 7.83 29.29 -19.16
CA ASP A 110 7.58 30.25 -20.25
C ASP A 110 8.79 31.16 -20.49
N LEU A 111 9.35 31.71 -19.41
CA LEU A 111 10.55 32.54 -19.46
C LEU A 111 11.78 31.73 -19.89
N ALA A 112 11.87 30.47 -19.45
CA ALA A 112 12.93 29.57 -19.87
C ALA A 112 12.87 29.32 -21.38
N TYR A 113 11.66 29.16 -21.94
CA TYR A 113 11.47 28.96 -23.38
C TYR A 113 11.81 30.22 -24.18
N GLN A 114 11.38 31.40 -23.73
CA GLN A 114 11.76 32.67 -24.35
C GLN A 114 13.28 32.84 -24.38
N LEU A 115 13.94 32.58 -23.25
CA LEU A 115 15.40 32.66 -23.18
C LEU A 115 16.07 31.61 -24.08
N PHE A 116 15.48 30.42 -24.20
CA PHE A 116 15.95 29.37 -25.09
C PHE A 116 15.84 29.78 -26.57
N ASP A 117 14.81 30.53 -26.95
CA ASP A 117 14.67 31.10 -28.29
C ASP A 117 15.69 32.22 -28.57
N GLU A 118 16.02 33.02 -27.55
CA GLU A 118 17.05 34.06 -27.62
C GLU A 118 18.49 33.51 -27.69
N THR A 119 18.74 32.26 -27.28
CA THR A 119 20.09 31.67 -27.33
C THR A 119 20.63 31.62 -28.77
N PRO A 120 21.77 32.28 -29.08
CA PRO A 120 22.32 32.32 -30.43
C PRO A 120 22.73 30.94 -30.95
N GLU A 121 23.32 30.13 -30.07
CA GLU A 121 23.71 28.75 -30.36
C GLU A 121 23.18 27.82 -29.27
N ARG A 122 22.55 26.71 -29.68
CA ARG A 122 22.00 25.69 -28.79
C ARG A 122 22.84 24.43 -28.91
N ASN A 123 23.37 23.97 -27.79
CA ASN A 123 24.07 22.69 -27.73
C ASN A 123 23.23 21.61 -27.05
N LYS A 124 23.77 20.39 -26.96
CA LYS A 124 23.09 19.26 -26.31
C LYS A 124 22.64 19.57 -24.87
N VAL A 125 23.37 20.43 -24.15
CA VAL A 125 23.05 20.81 -22.76
C VAL A 125 21.82 21.72 -22.73
N SER A 126 21.74 22.71 -23.62
CA SER A 126 20.59 23.63 -23.72
C SER A 126 19.28 22.86 -23.93
N TRP A 127 19.25 21.94 -24.90
CA TRP A 127 18.08 21.09 -25.19
C TRP A 127 17.72 20.19 -23.99
N ASN A 128 18.70 19.52 -23.39
CA ASN A 128 18.48 18.61 -22.28
C ASN A 128 17.91 19.32 -21.03
N VAL A 129 18.38 20.53 -20.74
CA VAL A 129 17.86 21.34 -19.64
C VAL A 129 16.38 21.63 -19.82
N MET A 130 15.97 22.08 -21.01
CA MET A 130 14.57 22.39 -21.30
C MET A 130 13.68 21.15 -21.24
N ILE A 131 14.10 20.04 -21.85
CA ILE A 131 13.36 18.76 -21.81
C ILE A 131 13.18 18.30 -20.37
N SER A 132 14.24 18.32 -19.56
CA SER A 132 14.18 17.91 -18.16
C SER A 132 13.28 18.81 -17.33
N GLY A 133 13.31 20.13 -17.58
CA GLY A 133 12.43 21.10 -16.92
C GLY A 133 10.96 20.85 -17.19
N TYR A 134 10.58 20.68 -18.46
CA TYR A 134 9.18 20.40 -18.83
C TYR A 134 8.71 19.03 -18.34
N ALA A 135 9.56 18.00 -18.43
CA ALA A 135 9.24 16.67 -17.91
C ALA A 135 9.07 16.67 -16.38
N ALA A 136 9.85 17.46 -15.64
CA ALA A 136 9.76 17.58 -14.19
C ALA A 136 8.51 18.33 -13.72
N THR A 137 8.05 19.32 -14.49
CA THR A 137 6.83 20.10 -14.22
C THR A 137 5.55 19.40 -14.69
N GLY A 138 5.68 18.33 -15.50
CA GLY A 138 4.56 17.49 -15.94
C GLY A 138 3.95 17.90 -17.29
N ASP A 139 4.45 18.96 -17.93
CA ASP A 139 4.05 19.32 -19.29
C ASP A 139 4.80 18.44 -20.31
N MET A 140 4.29 17.22 -20.45
CA MET A 140 4.86 16.23 -21.36
C MET A 140 4.68 16.60 -22.84
N ILE A 141 3.76 17.52 -23.19
CA ILE A 141 3.54 17.92 -24.59
C ILE A 141 4.70 18.80 -25.05
N ALA A 142 5.02 19.84 -24.28
CA ALA A 142 6.17 20.70 -24.56
C ALA A 142 7.49 19.91 -24.49
N ALA A 143 7.63 19.03 -23.48
CA ALA A 143 8.80 18.16 -23.35
C ALA A 143 8.99 17.26 -24.59
N GLU A 144 7.92 16.65 -25.10
CA GLU A 144 7.96 15.77 -26.27
C GLU A 144 8.29 16.54 -27.56
N LYS A 145 7.73 17.75 -27.75
CA LYS A 145 8.06 18.62 -28.88
C LYS A 145 9.56 18.95 -28.91
N LEU A 146 10.11 19.37 -27.77
CA LEU A 146 11.54 19.66 -27.64
C LEU A 146 12.40 18.41 -27.81
N PHE A 147 11.97 17.28 -27.25
CA PHE A 147 12.67 16.01 -27.37
C PHE A 147 12.77 15.55 -28.83
N ARG A 148 11.68 15.66 -29.61
CA ARG A 148 11.68 15.32 -31.04
C ARG A 148 12.63 16.22 -31.84
N ASN A 149 12.56 17.53 -31.61
CA ASN A 149 13.37 18.54 -32.32
C ASN A 149 14.85 18.54 -31.93
N ALA A 150 15.21 17.97 -30.78
CA ALA A 150 16.59 17.93 -30.33
C ALA A 150 17.48 17.14 -31.33
N PRO A 151 18.59 17.74 -31.82
CA PRO A 151 19.44 17.15 -32.86
C PRO A 151 20.16 15.89 -32.38
N ALA A 152 20.40 15.78 -31.07
CA ALA A 152 20.91 14.57 -30.43
C ALA A 152 20.29 14.44 -29.03
N LYS A 153 19.76 13.25 -28.73
CA LYS A 153 19.09 12.94 -27.45
C LYS A 153 20.09 12.19 -26.57
N CYS A 154 20.53 12.80 -25.47
CA CYS A 154 21.39 12.14 -24.50
C CYS A 154 20.58 11.24 -23.56
N VAL A 155 21.24 10.28 -22.89
CA VAL A 155 20.60 9.37 -21.92
C VAL A 155 19.84 10.12 -20.82
N VAL A 156 20.30 11.32 -20.44
CA VAL A 156 19.64 12.18 -19.46
C VAL A 156 18.27 12.64 -19.98
N ALA A 157 18.18 13.09 -21.24
CA ALA A 157 16.92 13.54 -21.84
C ALA A 157 15.92 12.38 -21.95
N TRP A 158 16.37 11.20 -22.36
CA TRP A 158 15.55 9.98 -22.38
C TRP A 158 15.04 9.62 -20.97
N THR A 159 15.93 9.59 -19.99
CA THR A 159 15.59 9.26 -18.59
C THR A 159 14.61 10.29 -18.00
N ALA A 160 14.77 11.58 -18.32
CA ALA A 160 13.87 12.63 -17.88
C ALA A 160 12.46 12.43 -18.45
N MET A 161 12.35 12.10 -19.74
CA MET A 161 11.06 11.81 -20.38
C MET A 161 10.38 10.57 -19.79
N VAL A 162 11.13 9.47 -19.59
CA VAL A 162 10.60 8.26 -18.91
C VAL A 162 10.10 8.60 -17.51
N THR A 163 10.89 9.36 -16.74
CA THR A 163 10.51 9.79 -15.38
C THR A 163 9.24 10.65 -15.40
N GLY A 164 9.15 11.59 -16.34
CA GLY A 164 7.98 12.46 -16.52
C GLY A 164 6.72 11.65 -16.83
N TYR A 165 6.77 10.72 -17.79
CA TYR A 165 5.64 9.85 -18.10
C TYR A 165 5.21 8.96 -16.92
N MET A 166 6.18 8.40 -16.17
CA MET A 166 5.90 7.63 -14.96
C MET A 166 5.17 8.47 -13.89
N LYS A 167 5.61 9.72 -13.66
CA LYS A 167 4.97 10.65 -12.72
C LYS A 167 3.56 11.06 -13.17
N CYS A 168 3.35 11.20 -14.48
CA CYS A 168 2.05 11.50 -15.06
C CYS A 168 1.13 10.28 -15.21
N LYS A 169 1.49 9.12 -14.62
CA LYS A 169 0.76 7.83 -14.72
C LYS A 169 0.58 7.31 -16.16
N LYS A 170 1.35 7.80 -17.12
CA LYS A 170 1.33 7.37 -18.53
C LYS A 170 2.36 6.24 -18.73
N VAL A 171 2.18 5.14 -17.99
CA VAL A 171 3.16 4.05 -17.90
C VAL A 171 3.48 3.43 -19.27
N ASP A 172 2.48 3.23 -20.12
CA ASP A 172 2.68 2.61 -21.44
C ASP A 172 3.57 3.46 -22.38
N LEU A 173 3.49 4.79 -22.27
CA LEU A 173 4.38 5.68 -23.01
C LEU A 173 5.80 5.67 -22.43
N ALA A 174 5.94 5.54 -21.11
CA ALA A 174 7.24 5.39 -20.46
C ALA A 174 7.92 4.08 -20.87
N GLU A 175 7.17 2.98 -20.95
CA GLU A 175 7.62 1.67 -21.44
C GLU A 175 8.13 1.75 -22.87
N LYS A 176 7.30 2.27 -23.78
CA LYS A 176 7.67 2.43 -25.18
C LYS A 176 8.95 3.26 -25.34
N LEU A 177 9.02 4.37 -24.62
CA LEU A 177 10.18 5.24 -24.68
C LEU A 177 11.43 4.55 -24.11
N PHE A 178 11.28 3.80 -23.01
CA PHE A 178 12.35 3.01 -22.41
C PHE A 178 12.86 1.93 -23.37
N ASP A 179 11.99 1.31 -24.16
CA ASP A 179 12.35 0.30 -25.17
C ASP A 179 13.08 0.89 -26.38
N GLU A 180 12.74 2.12 -26.76
CA GLU A 180 13.41 2.88 -27.84
C GLU A 180 14.78 3.45 -27.44
N MET A 181 15.13 3.45 -26.15
CA MET A 181 16.40 4.00 -25.66
C MET A 181 17.63 3.26 -26.24
N PRO A 182 18.55 3.95 -26.94
CA PRO A 182 19.77 3.33 -27.49
C PRO A 182 20.70 2.81 -26.40
N GLU A 183 20.82 3.55 -25.30
CA GLU A 183 21.67 3.21 -24.16
C GLU A 183 20.88 3.40 -22.86
N ARG A 184 20.98 2.42 -21.97
CA ARG A 184 20.31 2.43 -20.65
C ARG A 184 21.37 2.33 -19.56
N ASN A 185 21.35 3.26 -18.62
CA ASN A 185 22.24 3.23 -17.47
C ASN A 185 21.46 2.85 -16.19
N LEU A 186 22.18 2.69 -15.08
CA LEU A 186 21.61 2.33 -13.78
C LEU A 186 20.46 3.27 -13.36
N VAL A 187 20.56 4.57 -13.66
CA VAL A 187 19.53 5.55 -13.30
C VAL A 187 18.23 5.27 -14.06
N THR A 188 18.31 5.01 -15.36
CA THR A 188 17.12 4.68 -16.17
C THR A 188 16.42 3.41 -15.68
N TRP A 189 17.18 2.36 -15.37
CA TRP A 189 16.61 1.12 -14.82
C TRP A 189 15.92 1.37 -13.46
N ASN A 190 16.55 2.15 -12.59
CA ASN A 190 15.97 2.51 -11.30
C ASN A 190 14.66 3.28 -11.46
N THR A 191 14.60 4.26 -12.38
CA THR A 191 13.38 5.02 -12.68
C THR A 191 12.23 4.10 -13.09
N MET A 192 12.49 3.09 -13.92
CA MET A 192 11.45 2.14 -14.31
C MET A 192 10.98 1.31 -13.12
N VAL A 193 11.92 0.71 -12.36
CA VAL A 193 11.58 -0.12 -11.20
C VAL A 193 10.78 0.67 -10.17
N SER A 194 11.22 1.88 -9.79
CA SER A 194 10.50 2.71 -8.82
C SER A 194 9.17 3.22 -9.37
N GLY A 195 9.14 3.67 -10.63
CA GLY A 195 7.93 4.20 -11.25
C GLY A 195 6.81 3.16 -11.36
N TYR A 196 7.12 1.89 -11.60
CA TYR A 196 6.13 0.82 -11.56
C TYR A 196 5.57 0.59 -10.15
N VAL A 197 6.42 0.59 -9.15
CA VAL A 197 6.02 0.39 -7.75
C VAL A 197 5.12 1.54 -7.30
N GLU A 198 5.47 2.79 -7.63
CA GLU A 198 4.68 3.99 -7.33
C GLU A 198 3.33 4.01 -8.08
N ASN A 199 3.25 3.42 -9.26
CA ASN A 199 2.01 3.28 -10.04
C ASN A 199 1.22 1.99 -9.71
N GLY A 200 1.56 1.27 -8.63
CA GLY A 200 0.84 0.08 -8.18
C GLY A 200 1.03 -1.17 -9.06
N ARG A 201 1.95 -1.13 -10.03
CA ARG A 201 2.31 -2.24 -10.95
C ARG A 201 3.58 -2.95 -10.47
N ALA A 202 3.60 -3.35 -9.20
CA ALA A 202 4.81 -3.90 -8.56
C ALA A 202 5.36 -5.15 -9.25
N ASP A 203 4.51 -6.01 -9.84
CA ASP A 203 4.94 -7.18 -10.62
C ASP A 203 5.80 -6.79 -11.82
N ASP A 204 5.42 -5.75 -12.57
CA ASP A 204 6.16 -5.26 -13.74
C ASP A 204 7.48 -4.60 -13.32
N GLY A 205 7.48 -3.88 -12.20
CA GLY A 205 8.70 -3.36 -11.57
C GLY A 205 9.73 -4.46 -11.26
N LEU A 206 9.27 -5.62 -10.79
CA LEU A 206 10.13 -6.77 -10.52
C LEU A 206 10.62 -7.48 -11.80
N LYS A 207 9.81 -7.52 -12.87
CA LYS A 207 10.25 -8.03 -14.17
C LYS A 207 11.37 -7.17 -14.75
N VAL A 208 11.23 -5.85 -14.68
CA VAL A 208 12.26 -4.90 -15.11
C VAL A 208 13.53 -5.05 -14.27
N PHE A 209 13.42 -5.16 -12.94
CA PHE A 209 14.57 -5.43 -12.07
C PHE A 209 15.32 -6.71 -12.47
N ARG A 210 14.61 -7.79 -12.81
CA ARG A 210 15.26 -9.02 -13.26
C ARG A 210 15.92 -8.89 -14.61
N THR A 211 15.33 -8.12 -15.53
CA THR A 211 15.95 -7.83 -16.82
C THR A 211 17.24 -7.04 -16.62
N MET A 212 17.22 -6.01 -15.77
CA MET A 212 18.41 -5.25 -15.36
C MET A 212 19.55 -6.16 -14.88
N VAL A 213 19.28 -7.07 -13.94
CA VAL A 213 20.29 -8.01 -13.43
C VAL A 213 20.78 -8.98 -14.49
N LYS A 214 19.88 -9.52 -15.33
CA LYS A 214 20.24 -10.43 -16.44
C LYS A 214 21.16 -9.76 -17.46
N THR A 215 20.99 -8.46 -17.70
CA THR A 215 21.85 -7.66 -18.58
C THR A 215 23.19 -7.26 -17.94
N GLY A 216 23.48 -7.73 -16.73
CA GLY A 216 24.74 -7.47 -16.03
C GLY A 216 24.80 -6.14 -15.28
N VAL A 217 23.70 -5.37 -15.24
CA VAL A 217 23.64 -4.10 -14.50
C VAL A 217 23.48 -4.40 -13.02
N LYS A 218 24.45 -3.97 -12.20
CA LYS A 218 24.43 -4.20 -10.75
C LYS A 218 23.45 -3.23 -10.04
N PRO A 219 22.49 -3.74 -9.27
CA PRO A 219 21.59 -2.90 -8.47
C PRO A 219 22.33 -2.09 -7.40
N ASN A 220 21.82 -0.89 -7.08
CA ASN A 220 22.29 -0.08 -5.96
C ASN A 220 21.26 -0.02 -4.82
N SER A 221 21.58 0.67 -3.73
CA SER A 221 20.70 0.78 -2.55
C SER A 221 19.30 1.30 -2.89
N SER A 222 19.19 2.26 -3.81
CA SER A 222 17.90 2.79 -4.27
C SER A 222 17.09 1.72 -5.02
N THR A 223 17.71 0.95 -5.90
CA THR A 223 17.05 -0.18 -6.59
C THR A 223 16.50 -1.19 -5.59
N ILE A 224 17.31 -1.57 -4.60
CA ILE A 224 16.94 -2.57 -3.59
C ILE A 224 15.78 -2.07 -2.72
N SER A 225 15.78 -0.80 -2.34
CA SER A 225 14.69 -0.19 -1.57
C SER A 225 13.36 -0.24 -2.34
N SER A 226 13.35 0.16 -3.62
CA SER A 226 12.15 0.13 -4.46
C SER A 226 11.63 -1.29 -4.69
N VAL A 227 12.53 -2.27 -4.89
CA VAL A 227 12.18 -3.68 -5.01
C VAL A 227 11.55 -4.22 -3.72
N LEU A 228 12.12 -3.90 -2.55
CA LEU A 228 11.57 -4.31 -1.25
C LEU A 228 10.18 -3.71 -1.01
N LEU A 229 9.96 -2.45 -1.37
CA LEU A 229 8.65 -1.81 -1.31
C LEU A 229 7.64 -2.52 -2.25
N GLY A 230 8.06 -2.84 -3.48
CA GLY A 230 7.26 -3.62 -4.42
C GLY A 230 6.87 -5.00 -3.86
N CYS A 231 7.82 -5.70 -3.23
CA CYS A 231 7.57 -6.99 -2.58
C CYS A 231 6.59 -6.88 -1.41
N SER A 232 6.72 -5.85 -0.57
CA SER A 232 5.77 -5.56 0.52
C SER A 232 4.35 -5.28 0.00
N ASN A 233 4.25 -4.51 -1.08
CA ASN A 233 2.97 -4.23 -1.75
C ASN A 233 2.36 -5.51 -2.31
N LEU A 234 3.17 -6.41 -2.90
CA LEU A 234 2.70 -7.70 -3.39
C LEU A 234 2.26 -8.64 -2.27
N SER A 235 2.97 -8.65 -1.13
CA SER A 235 2.55 -9.42 0.06
C SER A 235 1.22 -8.91 0.63
N SER A 236 1.05 -7.59 0.68
CA SER A 236 -0.21 -6.94 1.09
C SER A 236 -1.34 -7.21 0.09
N LEU A 237 -1.04 -7.20 -1.20
CA LEU A 237 -2.00 -7.52 -2.27
C LEU A 237 -2.45 -8.99 -2.20
N LYS A 238 -1.55 -9.93 -1.95
CA LYS A 238 -1.87 -11.36 -1.72
C LYS A 238 -2.79 -11.53 -0.51
N LEU A 239 -2.50 -10.83 0.59
CA LEU A 239 -3.35 -10.84 1.77
C LEU A 239 -4.74 -10.24 1.46
N GLY A 240 -4.80 -9.18 0.66
CA GLY A 240 -6.05 -8.61 0.15
C GLY A 240 -6.85 -9.62 -0.67
N TYR A 241 -6.25 -10.29 -1.65
CA TYR A 241 -6.94 -11.33 -2.43
C TYR A 241 -7.46 -12.48 -1.56
N ALA A 242 -6.65 -12.94 -0.60
CA ALA A 242 -7.08 -13.95 0.36
C ALA A 242 -8.32 -13.48 1.15
N GLN A 243 -8.29 -12.26 1.68
CA GLN A 243 -9.41 -11.66 2.41
C GLN A 243 -10.65 -11.45 1.54
N HIS A 244 -10.54 -11.37 0.21
CA HIS A 244 -11.68 -11.23 -0.69
C HIS A 244 -12.27 -12.56 -1.18
N GLY A 245 -11.73 -13.69 -0.70
CA GLY A 245 -12.13 -15.03 -1.17
C GLY A 245 -11.50 -15.41 -2.51
N GLU A 246 -10.56 -14.63 -3.01
CA GLU A 246 -9.83 -14.90 -4.27
C GLU A 246 -8.53 -15.68 -3.99
N GLY A 247 -8.63 -16.75 -3.20
CA GLY A 247 -7.49 -17.55 -2.74
C GLY A 247 -6.61 -18.06 -3.89
N ASP A 248 -7.21 -18.50 -4.99
CA ASP A 248 -6.46 -18.97 -6.16
C ASP A 248 -5.60 -17.88 -6.81
N LYS A 249 -6.09 -16.62 -6.83
CA LYS A 249 -5.29 -15.50 -7.34
C LYS A 249 -4.12 -15.19 -6.41
N ALA A 250 -4.34 -15.23 -5.10
CA ALA A 250 -3.26 -15.07 -4.11
C ALA A 250 -2.18 -16.15 -4.26
N LEU A 251 -2.58 -17.40 -4.53
CA LEU A 251 -1.67 -18.52 -4.77
C LEU A 251 -0.96 -18.42 -6.12
N LEU A 252 -1.65 -17.99 -7.17
CA LEU A 252 -1.04 -17.72 -8.48
C LEU A 252 0.04 -16.62 -8.38
N LEU A 253 -0.21 -15.58 -7.59
CA LEU A 253 0.78 -14.53 -7.32
C LEU A 253 1.98 -15.07 -6.53
N PHE A 254 1.78 -16.04 -5.65
CA PHE A 254 2.87 -16.73 -4.96
C PHE A 254 3.69 -17.61 -5.92
N ASP A 255 3.03 -18.36 -6.79
CA ASP A 255 3.72 -19.18 -7.80
C ASP A 255 4.48 -18.30 -8.80
N THR A 256 3.91 -17.15 -9.17
CA THR A 256 4.59 -16.12 -9.96
C THR A 256 5.81 -15.63 -9.20
N MET A 257 5.68 -15.17 -7.95
CA MET A 257 6.81 -14.76 -7.10
C MET A 257 7.97 -15.78 -7.08
N LYS A 258 7.65 -17.08 -7.02
CA LYS A 258 8.64 -18.17 -7.10
C LYS A 258 9.32 -18.27 -8.47
N LYS A 259 8.57 -18.27 -9.57
CA LYS A 259 9.12 -18.26 -10.96
C LYS A 259 10.05 -17.07 -11.17
N GLU A 260 9.64 -15.96 -10.60
CA GLU A 260 10.29 -14.68 -10.58
C GLU A 260 11.48 -14.62 -9.59
N ARG A 261 11.86 -15.72 -8.92
CA ARG A 261 13.00 -15.81 -7.97
C ARG A 261 13.01 -14.75 -6.88
N VAL A 262 11.84 -14.23 -6.51
CA VAL A 262 11.69 -13.29 -5.39
C VAL A 262 11.56 -14.13 -4.13
N THR A 263 12.40 -13.85 -3.12
CA THR A 263 12.41 -14.61 -1.87
C THR A 263 11.18 -14.28 -1.02
N PRO A 264 10.32 -15.26 -0.69
CA PRO A 264 9.25 -15.08 0.28
C PRO A 264 9.78 -14.66 1.64
N ASP A 265 9.02 -13.82 2.33
CA ASP A 265 9.23 -13.51 3.74
C ASP A 265 8.12 -14.12 4.61
N TRP A 266 8.20 -13.90 5.92
CA TRP A 266 7.21 -14.42 6.86
C TRP A 266 5.79 -13.86 6.60
N ILE A 267 5.66 -12.60 6.15
CA ILE A 267 4.35 -12.01 5.82
C ILE A 267 3.75 -12.68 4.57
N THR A 268 4.59 -13.01 3.59
CA THR A 268 4.18 -13.74 2.38
C THR A 268 3.52 -15.06 2.76
N PHE A 269 4.10 -15.81 3.69
CA PHE A 269 3.54 -17.07 4.15
C PHE A 269 2.25 -16.90 4.95
N ILE A 270 2.07 -15.82 5.72
CA ILE A 270 0.76 -15.50 6.31
C ILE A 270 -0.29 -15.31 5.21
N GLY A 271 0.01 -14.55 4.15
CA GLY A 271 -0.91 -14.34 3.02
C GLY A 271 -1.28 -15.65 2.31
N VAL A 272 -0.30 -16.51 2.04
CA VAL A 272 -0.50 -17.82 1.40
C VAL A 272 -1.32 -18.77 2.27
N LEU A 273 -0.99 -18.87 3.56
CA LEU A 273 -1.72 -19.74 4.49
C LEU A 273 -3.14 -19.25 4.73
N THR A 274 -3.35 -17.92 4.77
CA THR A 274 -4.68 -17.31 4.84
C THR A 274 -5.49 -17.63 3.57
N ALA A 275 -4.86 -17.59 2.39
CA ALA A 275 -5.50 -17.99 1.13
C ALA A 275 -5.91 -19.47 1.15
N CYS A 276 -5.01 -20.36 1.59
CA CYS A 276 -5.33 -21.78 1.75
C CYS A 276 -6.45 -22.02 2.75
N ASN A 277 -6.44 -21.31 3.88
CA ASN A 277 -7.50 -21.35 4.89
C ASN A 277 -8.86 -20.95 4.28
N HIS A 278 -8.96 -19.81 3.62
CA HIS A 278 -10.23 -19.35 3.06
C HIS A 278 -10.72 -20.16 1.86
N ALA A 279 -9.83 -20.82 1.14
CA ALA A 279 -10.16 -21.72 0.03
C ALA A 279 -10.32 -23.20 0.44
N GLY A 280 -10.12 -23.54 1.71
CA GLY A 280 -10.18 -24.93 2.21
C GLY A 280 -9.08 -25.86 1.66
N LEU A 281 -7.97 -25.31 1.18
CA LEU A 281 -6.87 -26.05 0.57
C LEU A 281 -5.92 -26.65 1.62
N VAL A 282 -6.41 -27.60 2.42
CA VAL A 282 -5.70 -28.19 3.57
C VAL A 282 -4.32 -28.74 3.19
N THR A 283 -4.26 -29.60 2.19
CA THR A 283 -3.00 -30.25 1.76
C THR A 283 -1.96 -29.23 1.31
N ARG A 284 -2.36 -28.21 0.55
CA ARG A 284 -1.46 -27.14 0.11
C ARG A 284 -1.02 -26.26 1.28
N GLY A 285 -1.92 -25.96 2.23
CA GLY A 285 -1.58 -25.21 3.45
C GLY A 285 -0.48 -25.89 4.26
N ILE A 286 -0.60 -27.21 4.48
CA ILE A 286 0.45 -28.01 5.16
C ILE A 286 1.77 -27.95 4.38
N GLN A 287 1.73 -28.19 3.06
CA GLN A 287 2.93 -28.13 2.22
C GLN A 287 3.62 -26.76 2.27
N TYR A 288 2.86 -25.66 2.24
CA TYR A 288 3.41 -24.32 2.33
C TYR A 288 4.00 -24.03 3.71
N PHE A 289 3.32 -24.42 4.78
CA PHE A 289 3.83 -24.28 6.16
C PHE A 289 5.16 -25.02 6.34
N ASP A 290 5.29 -26.25 5.82
CA ASP A 290 6.54 -27.00 5.90
C ASP A 290 7.64 -26.39 5.03
N SER A 291 7.29 -25.92 3.82
CA SER A 291 8.24 -25.30 2.89
C SER A 291 8.87 -24.03 3.46
N MET A 292 8.12 -23.27 4.28
CA MET A 292 8.59 -22.04 4.93
C MET A 292 9.90 -22.28 5.70
N GLN A 293 9.95 -23.34 6.50
CA GLN A 293 11.13 -23.68 7.29
C GLN A 293 12.16 -24.49 6.48
N ARG A 294 11.71 -25.48 5.71
CA ARG A 294 12.58 -26.38 4.96
C ARG A 294 13.35 -25.66 3.85
N ASP A 295 12.63 -24.92 3.02
CA ASP A 295 13.11 -24.39 1.74
C ASP A 295 13.58 -22.93 1.89
N TYR A 296 12.92 -22.13 2.76
CA TYR A 296 13.21 -20.69 2.92
C TYR A 296 13.86 -20.31 4.26
N LYS A 297 14.05 -21.27 5.18
CA LYS A 297 14.64 -21.07 6.51
C LYS A 297 13.91 -20.02 7.36
N ILE A 298 12.63 -19.79 7.10
CA ILE A 298 11.82 -18.84 7.86
C ILE A 298 11.18 -19.59 9.03
N LYS A 299 11.39 -19.09 10.25
CA LYS A 299 10.81 -19.69 11.45
C LYS A 299 9.31 -19.35 11.57
N PRO A 300 8.42 -20.34 11.77
CA PRO A 300 7.01 -20.08 12.01
C PRO A 300 6.80 -19.20 13.25
N ARG A 301 5.94 -18.18 13.09
CA ARG A 301 5.51 -17.23 14.14
C ARG A 301 4.08 -17.54 14.59
N PRO A 302 3.59 -17.00 15.73
CA PRO A 302 2.20 -17.17 16.19
C PRO A 302 1.16 -17.09 15.06
N ASP A 303 1.19 -16.05 14.23
CA ASP A 303 0.21 -15.87 13.15
C ASP A 303 0.13 -17.05 12.15
N HIS A 304 1.26 -17.70 11.86
CA HIS A 304 1.29 -18.88 10.97
C HIS A 304 0.61 -20.08 11.63
N TYR A 305 0.86 -20.29 12.92
CA TYR A 305 0.19 -21.35 13.70
C TYR A 305 -1.31 -21.09 13.81
N THR A 306 -1.73 -19.84 14.04
CA THR A 306 -3.15 -19.47 14.03
C THR A 306 -3.79 -19.79 12.67
N CYS A 307 -3.15 -19.44 11.55
CA CYS A 307 -3.68 -19.76 10.21
C CYS A 307 -3.84 -21.26 10.00
N MET A 308 -2.85 -22.05 10.42
CA MET A 308 -2.88 -23.51 10.27
C MET A 308 -3.91 -24.19 11.18
N VAL A 309 -4.02 -23.74 12.44
CA VAL A 309 -5.05 -24.25 13.36
C VAL A 309 -6.45 -23.89 12.87
N ASP A 310 -6.66 -22.69 12.30
CA ASP A 310 -7.95 -22.32 11.68
C ASP A 310 -8.26 -23.25 10.49
N LEU A 311 -7.30 -23.44 9.57
CA LEU A 311 -7.46 -24.29 8.40
C LEU A 311 -7.80 -25.75 8.78
N LEU A 312 -7.04 -26.33 9.72
CA LEU A 312 -7.28 -27.70 10.20
C LEU A 312 -8.59 -27.81 10.98
N GLY A 313 -8.87 -26.84 11.84
CA GLY A 313 -10.10 -26.78 12.62
C GLY A 313 -11.35 -26.73 11.73
N ARG A 314 -11.37 -25.84 10.73
CA ARG A 314 -12.47 -25.76 9.75
C ARG A 314 -12.66 -27.05 8.97
N ALA A 315 -11.57 -27.73 8.63
CA ALA A 315 -11.60 -29.03 7.97
C ALA A 315 -11.98 -30.20 8.89
N GLY A 316 -12.25 -29.97 10.19
CA GLY A 316 -12.58 -31.03 11.16
C GLY A 316 -11.39 -31.90 11.58
N LYS A 317 -10.16 -31.50 11.20
CA LYS A 317 -8.91 -32.21 11.45
C LYS A 317 -8.34 -31.91 12.84
N PHE A 318 -9.13 -32.18 13.87
CA PHE A 318 -8.85 -31.76 15.24
C PHE A 318 -7.61 -32.40 15.86
N VAL A 319 -7.34 -33.66 15.57
CA VAL A 319 -6.14 -34.36 16.07
C VAL A 319 -4.87 -33.67 15.55
N GLU A 320 -4.85 -33.33 14.27
CA GLU A 320 -3.73 -32.64 13.62
C GLU A 320 -3.58 -31.21 14.17
N ALA A 321 -4.69 -30.49 14.37
CA ALA A 321 -4.68 -29.16 14.99
C ALA A 321 -4.10 -29.18 16.41
N LEU A 322 -4.49 -30.15 17.24
CA LEU A 322 -3.97 -30.31 18.60
C LEU A 322 -2.50 -30.71 18.61
N ASN A 323 -2.07 -31.59 17.71
CA ASN A 323 -0.67 -31.95 17.57
C ASN A 323 0.17 -30.73 17.18
N LEU A 324 -0.33 -29.90 16.29
CA LEU A 324 0.32 -28.65 15.90
C LEU A 324 0.42 -27.67 17.08
N ILE A 325 -0.62 -27.56 17.91
CA ILE A 325 -0.61 -26.73 19.13
C ILE A 325 0.46 -27.23 20.12
N LYS A 326 0.56 -28.54 20.32
CA LYS A 326 1.56 -29.16 21.21
C LYS A 326 3.00 -28.99 20.69
N ALA A 327 3.18 -28.96 19.37
CA ALA A 327 4.48 -28.81 18.72
C ALA A 327 4.99 -27.36 18.67
N MET A 328 4.21 -26.37 19.14
CA MET A 328 4.63 -24.97 19.11
C MET A 328 5.90 -24.75 19.95
N PRO A 329 6.88 -23.97 19.45
CA PRO A 329 8.11 -23.67 20.18
C PRO A 329 7.93 -22.61 21.28
N PHE A 330 6.69 -22.24 21.59
CA PHE A 330 6.31 -21.24 22.57
C PHE A 330 4.97 -21.63 23.21
N LYS A 331 4.64 -21.01 24.35
CA LYS A 331 3.38 -21.28 25.06
C LYS A 331 2.17 -20.94 24.17
N PRO A 332 1.15 -21.82 24.08
CA PRO A 332 -0.11 -21.48 23.43
C PRO A 332 -0.73 -20.20 24.01
N TYR A 333 -1.27 -19.35 23.15
CA TYR A 333 -1.82 -18.03 23.50
C TYR A 333 -3.33 -17.97 23.23
N PRO A 334 -4.09 -17.04 23.87
CA PRO A 334 -5.55 -17.04 23.85
C PRO A 334 -6.18 -17.14 22.45
N ALA A 335 -5.65 -16.43 21.46
CA ALA A 335 -6.22 -16.39 20.11
C ALA A 335 -6.23 -17.77 19.41
N ILE A 336 -5.28 -18.67 19.70
CA ILE A 336 -5.26 -20.00 19.08
C ILE A 336 -6.38 -20.89 19.59
N PHE A 337 -6.67 -20.80 20.90
CA PHE A 337 -7.78 -21.51 21.51
C PHE A 337 -9.13 -20.91 21.10
N GLY A 338 -9.19 -19.59 20.90
CA GLY A 338 -10.38 -18.92 20.36
C GLY A 338 -10.71 -19.39 18.95
N THR A 339 -9.68 -19.57 18.13
CA THR A 339 -9.78 -20.14 16.77
C THR A 339 -10.31 -21.58 16.81
N LEU A 340 -9.71 -22.43 17.65
CA LEU A 340 -10.13 -23.83 17.81
C LEU A 340 -11.57 -23.93 18.34
N LEU A 341 -11.94 -23.12 19.34
CA LEU A 341 -13.29 -23.06 19.89
C LEU A 341 -14.33 -22.69 18.84
N GLY A 342 -13.99 -21.74 17.94
CA GLY A 342 -14.82 -21.38 16.80
C GLY A 342 -15.08 -22.55 15.85
N ALA A 343 -14.06 -23.38 15.59
CA ALA A 343 -14.18 -24.58 14.76
C ALA A 343 -15.00 -25.68 15.42
N CYS A 344 -14.85 -25.90 16.74
CA CYS A 344 -15.62 -26.89 17.48
C CYS A 344 -17.13 -26.65 17.41
N ARG A 345 -17.54 -25.37 17.36
CA ARG A 345 -18.95 -24.98 17.18
C ARG A 345 -19.52 -25.47 15.85
N VAL A 346 -18.74 -25.41 14.78
CA VAL A 346 -19.17 -25.85 13.44
C VAL A 346 -19.33 -27.37 13.39
N HIS A 347 -18.39 -28.11 13.99
CA HIS A 347 -18.38 -29.58 13.96
C HIS A 347 -19.08 -30.24 15.15
N LYS A 348 -19.75 -29.47 16.02
CA LYS A 348 -20.46 -29.95 17.21
C LYS A 348 -19.59 -30.83 18.14
N ASN A 349 -18.29 -30.52 18.24
CA ASN A 349 -17.36 -31.25 19.11
C ASN A 349 -17.31 -30.61 20.51
N LEU A 350 -18.09 -31.16 21.45
CA LEU A 350 -18.26 -30.58 22.79
C LEU A 350 -16.99 -30.65 23.64
N GLU A 351 -16.37 -31.83 23.71
CA GLU A 351 -15.20 -32.07 24.57
C GLU A 351 -14.05 -31.12 24.21
N LEU A 352 -13.81 -30.95 22.91
CA LEU A 352 -12.77 -30.06 22.43
C LEU A 352 -13.14 -28.57 22.62
N ALA A 353 -14.42 -28.22 22.52
CA ALA A 353 -14.88 -26.87 22.82
C ALA A 353 -14.64 -26.53 24.30
N GLU A 354 -14.96 -27.42 25.24
CA GLU A 354 -14.72 -27.21 26.66
C GLU A 354 -13.22 -27.11 26.96
N TYR A 355 -12.40 -27.96 26.34
CA TYR A 355 -10.94 -27.88 26.44
C TYR A 355 -10.41 -26.53 25.94
N ALA A 356 -10.81 -26.10 24.74
CA ALA A 356 -10.35 -24.85 24.15
C ALA A 356 -10.80 -23.64 24.98
N ALA A 357 -12.06 -23.63 25.43
CA ALA A 357 -12.59 -22.54 26.26
C ALA A 357 -11.89 -22.45 27.61
N ARG A 358 -11.63 -23.59 28.28
CA ARG A 358 -10.90 -23.62 29.55
C ARG A 358 -9.50 -23.04 29.41
N ASN A 359 -8.72 -23.52 28.44
CA ASN A 359 -7.36 -23.00 28.20
C ASN A 359 -7.37 -21.52 27.81
N LEU A 360 -8.36 -21.07 27.03
CA LEU A 360 -8.52 -19.66 26.68
C LEU A 360 -8.79 -18.80 27.91
N LEU A 361 -9.74 -19.20 28.76
CA LEU A 361 -10.14 -18.43 29.94
C LEU A 361 -9.11 -18.51 31.08
N GLU A 362 -8.32 -19.58 31.16
CA GLU A 362 -7.16 -19.64 32.05
C GLU A 362 -6.06 -18.66 31.61
N CYS A 363 -5.87 -18.47 30.30
CA CYS A 363 -4.90 -17.51 29.78
C CYS A 363 -5.41 -16.06 29.80
N ASP A 364 -6.70 -15.85 29.54
CA ASP A 364 -7.37 -14.55 29.53
C ASP A 364 -8.77 -14.67 30.16
N PRO A 365 -8.88 -14.54 31.49
CA PRO A 365 -10.15 -14.58 32.21
C PRO A 365 -11.11 -13.45 31.82
N SER A 366 -10.61 -12.39 31.20
CA SER A 366 -11.38 -11.23 30.74
C SER A 366 -11.95 -11.40 29.33
N SER A 367 -11.67 -12.52 28.67
CA SER A 367 -12.05 -12.75 27.27
C SER A 367 -13.56 -12.92 27.09
N ALA A 368 -14.25 -11.85 26.71
CA ALA A 368 -15.67 -11.90 26.35
C ALA A 368 -15.93 -12.91 25.22
N ALA A 369 -15.02 -13.02 24.26
CA ALA A 369 -15.11 -13.97 23.14
C ALA A 369 -15.13 -15.43 23.63
N GLY A 370 -14.32 -15.77 24.64
CA GLY A 370 -14.29 -17.10 25.24
C GLY A 370 -15.63 -17.54 25.84
N TYR A 371 -16.17 -16.73 26.76
CA TYR A 371 -17.47 -17.01 27.39
C TYR A 371 -18.59 -17.07 26.36
N VAL A 372 -18.64 -16.11 25.43
CA VAL A 372 -19.70 -16.06 24.41
C VAL A 372 -19.64 -17.26 23.48
N GLN A 373 -18.46 -17.66 22.99
CA GLN A 373 -18.34 -18.82 22.11
C GLN A 373 -18.69 -20.13 22.84
N LEU A 374 -18.24 -20.32 24.08
CA LEU A 374 -18.60 -21.50 24.88
C LEU A 374 -20.12 -21.57 25.13
N ALA A 375 -20.73 -20.45 25.53
CA ALA A 375 -22.18 -20.36 25.69
C ALA A 375 -22.92 -20.67 24.37
N ASN A 376 -22.39 -20.21 23.23
CA ASN A 376 -22.97 -20.50 21.92
C ASN A 376 -22.86 -21.99 21.56
N VAL A 377 -21.76 -22.66 21.91
CA VAL A 377 -21.62 -24.11 21.72
C VAL A 377 -22.67 -24.87 22.54
N TYR A 378 -22.81 -24.54 23.84
CA TYR A 378 -23.84 -25.17 24.69
C TYR A 378 -25.26 -24.90 24.19
N ALA A 379 -25.55 -23.68 23.74
CA ALA A 379 -26.85 -23.32 23.18
C ALA A 379 -27.16 -24.10 21.89
N ALA A 380 -26.19 -24.27 20.99
CA ALA A 380 -26.34 -25.09 19.78
C ALA A 380 -26.64 -26.58 20.11
N MET A 381 -26.18 -27.06 21.26
CA MET A 381 -26.45 -28.41 21.77
C MET A 381 -27.65 -28.49 22.72
N ARG A 382 -28.45 -27.41 22.83
CA ARG A 382 -29.63 -27.31 23.70
C ARG A 382 -29.36 -27.53 25.20
N ARG A 383 -28.14 -27.26 25.67
CA ARG A 383 -27.74 -27.36 27.09
C ARG A 383 -27.87 -26.00 27.82
N TRP A 384 -29.11 -25.57 28.08
CA TRP A 384 -29.39 -24.23 28.64
C TRP A 384 -28.88 -24.00 30.07
N ASP A 385 -28.79 -25.06 30.88
CA ASP A 385 -28.19 -24.97 32.23
C ASP A 385 -26.72 -24.58 32.15
N CYS A 386 -25.98 -25.20 31.23
CA CYS A 386 -24.58 -24.86 30.96
C CYS A 386 -24.44 -23.42 30.44
N VAL A 387 -25.32 -22.96 29.56
CA VAL A 387 -25.36 -21.56 29.10
C VAL A 387 -25.51 -20.60 30.28
N SER A 388 -26.43 -20.91 31.20
CA SER A 388 -26.69 -20.11 32.39
C SER A 388 -25.48 -20.05 33.32
N ASN A 389 -24.79 -21.18 33.51
CA ASN A 389 -23.54 -21.25 34.28
C ASN A 389 -22.42 -20.42 33.66
N VAL A 390 -22.22 -20.50 32.33
CA VAL A 390 -21.22 -19.68 31.62
C VAL A 390 -21.53 -18.19 31.74
N ARG A 391 -22.81 -17.79 31.62
CA ARG A 391 -23.24 -16.38 31.79
C ARG A 391 -23.04 -15.88 33.22
N ARG A 392 -23.27 -16.74 34.22
CA ARG A 392 -22.98 -16.42 35.63
C ARG A 392 -21.48 -16.18 35.82
N SER A 393 -20.65 -17.12 35.36
CA SER A 393 -19.19 -16.98 35.40
C SER A 393 -18.68 -15.72 34.69
N MET A 394 -19.27 -15.37 33.54
CA MET A 394 -18.95 -14.12 32.82
C MET A 394 -19.26 -12.88 33.67
N LYS A 395 -20.39 -12.88 34.40
CA LYS A 395 -20.78 -11.79 35.31
C LYS A 395 -19.86 -11.72 36.53
N ASP A 396 -19.52 -12.85 37.12
CA ASP A 396 -18.65 -12.95 38.29
C ASP A 396 -17.23 -12.41 37.97
N ASN A 397 -16.75 -12.68 36.76
CA ASN A 397 -15.49 -12.14 36.23
C ASN A 397 -15.61 -10.70 35.67
N LYS A 398 -16.76 -10.03 35.86
CA LYS A 398 -17.03 -8.65 35.42
C LYS A 398 -16.79 -8.42 33.92
N VAL A 399 -16.99 -9.44 33.10
CA VAL A 399 -16.74 -9.36 31.67
C VAL A 399 -17.96 -8.78 30.95
N ILE A 400 -17.72 -7.70 30.19
CA ILE A 400 -18.76 -7.02 29.41
C ILE A 400 -18.74 -7.53 27.98
N LYS A 401 -19.90 -7.96 27.47
CA LYS A 401 -20.08 -8.34 26.06
C LYS A 401 -20.27 -7.11 25.20
N PHE A 402 -19.45 -6.95 24.16
CA PHE A 402 -19.76 -6.00 23.08
C PHE A 402 -20.85 -6.56 22.15
N PRO A 403 -21.94 -5.82 21.89
CA PRO A 403 -22.98 -6.26 20.98
C PRO A 403 -22.48 -6.34 19.54
N GLY A 404 -23.00 -7.31 18.79
CA GLY A 404 -22.81 -7.37 17.34
C GLY A 404 -23.65 -6.30 16.66
N TYR A 405 -23.04 -5.60 15.71
CA TYR A 405 -23.73 -4.61 14.87
C TYR A 405 -23.16 -4.65 13.45
N SER A 406 -23.98 -4.18 12.52
CA SER A 406 -23.59 -4.00 11.13
C SER A 406 -23.80 -2.55 10.72
N TRP A 407 -23.03 -2.05 9.77
CA TRP A 407 -23.19 -0.70 9.27
C TRP A 407 -23.01 -0.62 7.75
N ILE A 408 -23.61 0.41 7.18
CA ILE A 408 -23.57 0.73 5.76
C ILE A 408 -23.38 2.24 5.61
N GLU A 409 -22.63 2.64 4.59
CA GLU A 409 -22.44 4.04 4.21
C GLU A 409 -23.36 4.37 3.03
N VAL A 410 -24.25 5.34 3.21
CA VAL A 410 -25.22 5.78 2.21
C VAL A 410 -25.31 7.30 2.25
N MET A 411 -25.24 7.97 1.08
CA MET A 411 -25.36 9.44 0.98
C MET A 411 -24.45 10.23 1.95
N ASN A 412 -23.19 9.79 2.11
CA ASN A 412 -22.20 10.35 3.05
C ASN A 412 -22.56 10.25 4.55
N GLY A 413 -23.46 9.34 4.92
CA GLY A 413 -23.80 9.02 6.31
C GLY A 413 -23.54 7.54 6.62
N VAL A 414 -23.07 7.25 7.84
CA VAL A 414 -22.92 5.89 8.35
C VAL A 414 -24.17 5.52 9.14
N HIS A 415 -24.83 4.44 8.75
CA HIS A 415 -26.03 3.90 9.39
C HIS A 415 -25.69 2.60 10.10
N GLU A 416 -25.84 2.56 11.42
CA GLU A 416 -25.61 1.37 12.24
C GLU A 416 -26.89 0.63 12.57
N PHE A 417 -26.81 -0.69 12.60
CA PHE A 417 -27.93 -1.61 12.88
C PHE A 417 -27.51 -2.64 13.92
N ARG A 418 -28.36 -2.85 14.92
CA ARG A 418 -28.18 -3.87 15.97
C ARG A 418 -29.27 -4.93 15.87
N SER A 419 -28.99 -6.17 16.29
CA SER A 419 -30.06 -7.16 16.38
C SER A 419 -31.10 -6.72 17.41
N GLY A 420 -32.36 -6.58 16.99
CA GLY A 420 -33.44 -6.01 17.81
C GLY A 420 -33.39 -4.49 17.95
N ASP A 421 -32.79 -3.79 16.97
CA ASP A 421 -32.78 -2.32 16.89
C ASP A 421 -34.19 -1.73 17.08
N ARG A 422 -34.25 -0.61 17.78
CA ARG A 422 -35.48 0.18 17.99
C ARG A 422 -35.27 1.66 17.68
N ILE A 423 -34.06 2.04 17.25
CA ILE A 423 -33.57 3.41 17.28
C ILE A 423 -33.51 4.00 15.87
N HIS A 424 -33.30 3.17 14.83
CA HIS A 424 -33.21 3.68 13.47
C HIS A 424 -34.51 4.39 13.02
N PRO A 425 -34.47 5.65 12.53
CA PRO A 425 -35.67 6.42 12.20
C PRO A 425 -36.59 5.75 11.16
N GLU A 426 -35.99 5.01 10.23
CA GLU A 426 -36.70 4.35 9.12
C GLU A 426 -36.95 2.84 9.36
N LEU A 427 -36.89 2.38 10.61
CA LEU A 427 -36.97 0.95 10.94
C LEU A 427 -38.25 0.27 10.41
N ALA A 428 -39.38 0.97 10.39
CA ALA A 428 -40.63 0.45 9.84
C ALA A 428 -40.50 0.05 8.36
N LEU A 429 -39.88 0.90 7.54
CA LEU A 429 -39.64 0.64 6.11
C LEU A 429 -38.66 -0.54 5.92
N ILE A 430 -37.63 -0.60 6.76
CA ILE A 430 -36.64 -1.69 6.73
C ILE A 430 -37.32 -3.03 7.07
N HIS A 431 -38.13 -3.08 8.12
CA HIS A 431 -38.88 -4.28 8.49
C HIS A 431 -39.88 -4.70 7.41
N GLU A 432 -40.55 -3.75 6.77
CA GLU A 432 -41.44 -4.06 5.65
C GLU A 432 -40.66 -4.70 4.48
N LYS A 433 -39.54 -4.10 4.07
CA LYS A 433 -38.67 -4.67 3.02
C LYS A 433 -38.14 -6.05 3.41
N LEU A 434 -37.77 -6.27 4.67
CA LEU A 434 -37.35 -7.60 5.14
C LEU A 434 -38.46 -8.64 5.09
N ASN A 435 -39.68 -8.29 5.48
CA ASN A 435 -40.82 -9.21 5.38
C ASN A 435 -41.14 -9.56 3.92
N GLN A 436 -41.00 -8.60 3.00
CA GLN A 436 -41.13 -8.85 1.56
C GLN A 436 -40.02 -9.79 1.06
N LEU A 437 -38.77 -9.54 1.45
CA LEU A 437 -37.63 -10.41 1.10
C LEU A 437 -37.80 -11.81 1.67
N GLU A 438 -38.23 -11.95 2.92
CA GLU A 438 -38.45 -13.26 3.57
C GLU A 438 -39.43 -14.12 2.78
N LYS A 439 -40.57 -13.55 2.35
CA LYS A 439 -41.54 -14.26 1.51
C LYS A 439 -40.91 -14.74 0.20
N LYS A 440 -40.16 -13.87 -0.49
CA LYS A 440 -39.45 -14.23 -1.73
C LYS A 440 -38.38 -15.29 -1.50
N MET A 441 -37.62 -15.19 -0.41
CA MET A 441 -36.60 -16.15 -0.02
C MET A 441 -37.22 -17.53 0.25
N LYS A 442 -38.31 -17.59 1.03
CA LYS A 442 -39.03 -18.84 1.33
C LYS A 442 -39.56 -19.51 0.05
N VAL A 443 -40.11 -18.74 -0.89
CA VAL A 443 -40.53 -19.25 -2.22
C VAL A 443 -39.33 -19.80 -3.02
N ALA A 444 -38.16 -19.17 -2.90
CA ALA A 444 -36.93 -19.62 -3.56
C ALA A 444 -36.27 -20.83 -2.85
N GLY A 445 -36.80 -21.30 -1.72
CA GLY A 445 -36.30 -22.47 -0.99
C GLY A 445 -35.40 -22.15 0.22
N TYR A 446 -35.33 -20.90 0.67
CA TYR A 446 -34.63 -20.55 1.89
C TYR A 446 -35.35 -21.09 3.13
N ILE A 447 -34.62 -21.80 3.98
CA ILE A 447 -35.09 -22.31 5.27
C ILE A 447 -34.23 -21.67 6.38
N PRO A 448 -34.82 -20.91 7.32
CA PRO A 448 -34.07 -20.32 8.43
C PRO A 448 -33.36 -21.38 9.26
N VAL A 449 -32.05 -21.20 9.48
CA VAL A 449 -31.25 -22.16 10.26
C VAL A 449 -31.35 -21.79 11.75
N LEU A 450 -32.34 -22.38 12.43
CA LEU A 450 -32.70 -22.05 13.82
C LEU A 450 -31.57 -22.24 14.84
N GLU A 451 -30.56 -23.06 14.52
CA GLU A 451 -29.37 -23.25 15.36
C GLU A 451 -28.59 -21.94 15.60
N PHE A 452 -28.75 -20.93 14.74
CA PHE A 452 -28.12 -19.62 14.94
C PHE A 452 -28.94 -18.66 15.82
N ALA A 453 -30.17 -19.01 16.18
CA ALA A 453 -30.98 -18.28 17.14
C ALA A 453 -30.74 -18.84 18.56
N LEU A 454 -29.67 -18.38 19.20
CA LEU A 454 -29.15 -18.90 20.47
C LEU A 454 -29.91 -18.37 21.70
N HIS A 455 -31.25 -18.31 21.57
CA HIS A 455 -32.18 -17.89 22.61
C HIS A 455 -33.09 -19.06 22.99
N ASP A 456 -33.37 -19.20 24.29
CA ASP A 456 -34.28 -20.20 24.82
C ASP A 456 -35.73 -19.75 24.60
N VAL A 457 -36.18 -19.84 23.36
CA VAL A 457 -37.50 -19.44 22.90
C VAL A 457 -38.02 -20.43 21.85
N GLY A 458 -39.32 -20.44 21.63
CA GLY A 458 -39.95 -21.27 20.61
C GLY A 458 -39.48 -20.95 19.18
N ASP A 459 -39.61 -21.92 18.28
CA ASP A 459 -39.07 -21.85 16.92
C ASP A 459 -39.63 -20.69 16.09
N GLN A 460 -40.91 -20.36 16.26
CA GLN A 460 -41.53 -19.18 15.61
C GLN A 460 -40.83 -17.86 16.01
N LEU A 461 -40.45 -17.73 17.28
CA LEU A 461 -39.75 -16.54 17.74
C LEU A 461 -38.28 -16.54 17.31
N LYS A 462 -37.65 -17.71 17.19
CA LYS A 462 -36.30 -17.86 16.62
C LYS A 462 -36.24 -17.41 15.16
N GLU A 463 -37.20 -17.80 14.32
CA GLU A 463 -37.28 -17.33 12.93
C GLU A 463 -37.31 -15.81 12.86
N LYS A 464 -38.18 -15.20 13.68
CA LYS A 464 -38.31 -13.74 13.74
C LYS A 464 -37.03 -13.04 14.20
N LEU A 465 -36.32 -13.61 15.18
CA LEU A 465 -35.03 -13.08 15.64
C LEU A 465 -33.96 -13.15 14.55
N LEU A 466 -33.91 -14.26 13.80
CA LEU A 466 -32.99 -14.42 12.67
C LEU A 466 -33.27 -13.43 11.54
N LEU A 467 -34.54 -13.11 11.29
CA LEU A 467 -34.92 -12.12 10.27
C LEU A 467 -34.38 -10.73 10.62
N TRP A 468 -34.33 -10.39 11.90
CA TRP A 468 -33.92 -9.07 12.40
C TRP A 468 -32.46 -9.01 12.84
N HIS A 469 -31.62 -9.88 12.30
CA HIS A 469 -30.17 -9.74 12.44
C HIS A 469 -29.66 -8.48 11.75
N SER A 470 -28.63 -7.87 12.37
CA SER A 470 -28.04 -6.61 11.93
C SER A 470 -27.65 -6.58 10.45
N GLU A 471 -27.16 -7.70 9.90
CA GLU A 471 -26.73 -7.81 8.50
C GLU A 471 -27.92 -7.64 7.56
N LYS A 472 -29.02 -8.34 7.85
CA LYS A 472 -30.24 -8.30 7.04
C LYS A 472 -30.86 -6.90 7.10
N LEU A 473 -30.88 -6.26 8.27
CA LEU A 473 -31.32 -4.87 8.43
C LEU A 473 -30.51 -3.92 7.56
N ALA A 474 -29.17 -4.01 7.60
CA ALA A 474 -28.28 -3.17 6.79
C ALA A 474 -28.45 -3.41 5.28
N ILE A 475 -28.59 -4.67 4.85
CA ILE A 475 -28.84 -5.04 3.45
C ILE A 475 -30.18 -4.48 2.98
N ALA A 476 -31.24 -4.64 3.78
CA ALA A 476 -32.57 -4.12 3.46
C ALA A 476 -32.56 -2.59 3.34
N TYR A 477 -31.85 -1.89 4.24
CA TYR A 477 -31.66 -0.44 4.13
C TYR A 477 -30.91 -0.05 2.85
N GLY A 478 -29.82 -0.76 2.51
CA GLY A 478 -29.09 -0.55 1.26
C GLY A 478 -29.98 -0.74 0.02
N LEU A 479 -30.84 -1.76 0.01
CA LEU A 479 -31.79 -2.00 -1.08
C LEU A 479 -32.86 -0.90 -1.22
N ILE A 480 -33.22 -0.22 -0.12
CA ILE A 480 -34.19 0.88 -0.14
C ILE A 480 -33.55 2.16 -0.68
N LYS A 481 -32.31 2.47 -0.25
CA LYS A 481 -31.71 3.78 -0.50
C LYS A 481 -30.81 3.87 -1.72
N MET A 482 -30.20 2.75 -2.13
CA MET A 482 -29.23 2.77 -3.23
C MET A 482 -29.92 2.52 -4.57
N ALA A 483 -29.48 3.24 -5.61
CA ALA A 483 -30.00 3.09 -6.97
C ALA A 483 -29.85 1.63 -7.49
N PRO A 484 -30.78 1.11 -8.31
CA PRO A 484 -30.62 -0.20 -8.97
C PRO A 484 -29.25 -0.35 -9.67
N GLY A 485 -28.67 -1.55 -9.67
CA GLY A 485 -27.30 -1.86 -10.13
C GLY A 485 -26.11 -1.64 -9.15
N VAL A 486 -26.13 -0.64 -8.25
CA VAL A 486 -24.95 -0.24 -7.43
C VAL A 486 -24.57 -1.20 -6.26
N PRO A 487 -23.44 -1.93 -6.25
CA PRO A 487 -23.15 -2.92 -5.21
C PRO A 487 -23.36 -2.43 -3.76
N ILE A 488 -24.06 -3.23 -2.94
CA ILE A 488 -24.35 -2.88 -1.54
C ILE A 488 -23.16 -3.33 -0.68
N ARG A 489 -22.62 -2.45 0.16
CA ARG A 489 -21.46 -2.75 1.03
C ARG A 489 -21.86 -2.68 2.49
N VAL A 490 -21.91 -3.83 3.16
CA VAL A 490 -22.21 -3.94 4.59
C VAL A 490 -20.97 -4.36 5.33
N PHE A 491 -20.73 -3.74 6.47
CA PHE A 491 -19.65 -4.09 7.37
C PHE A 491 -20.23 -4.65 8.66
N LYS A 492 -19.53 -5.61 9.27
CA LYS A 492 -19.91 -6.22 10.54
C LYS A 492 -18.68 -6.30 11.46
N ASN A 493 -18.89 -6.02 12.74
CA ASN A 493 -17.83 -6.07 13.75
C ASN A 493 -17.49 -7.50 14.22
N LEU A 494 -18.36 -8.47 13.93
CA LEU A 494 -18.21 -9.89 14.25
C LEU A 494 -18.31 -10.75 12.98
N ARG A 495 -17.96 -12.03 13.05
CA ARG A 495 -18.17 -12.99 11.95
C ARG A 495 -19.67 -13.11 11.63
N VAL A 496 -20.00 -13.13 10.33
CA VAL A 496 -21.39 -13.30 9.86
C VAL A 496 -21.89 -14.70 10.26
N CYS A 497 -23.13 -14.82 10.73
CA CYS A 497 -23.69 -16.13 11.07
C CYS A 497 -24.11 -16.90 9.81
N GLY A 498 -24.18 -18.24 9.89
CA GLY A 498 -24.50 -19.08 8.72
C GLY A 498 -25.85 -18.76 8.10
N ASP A 499 -26.87 -18.48 8.94
CA ASP A 499 -28.19 -18.07 8.45
C ASP A 499 -28.16 -16.73 7.68
N CYS A 500 -27.42 -15.73 8.15
CA CYS A 500 -27.29 -14.45 7.44
C CYS A 500 -26.47 -14.60 6.16
N HIS A 501 -25.44 -15.44 6.17
CA HIS A 501 -24.68 -15.78 4.97
C HIS A 501 -25.59 -16.43 3.91
N GLU A 502 -26.40 -17.42 4.32
CA GLU A 502 -27.34 -18.10 3.43
C GLU A 502 -28.40 -17.15 2.90
N ALA A 503 -29.06 -16.39 3.77
CA ALA A 503 -30.06 -15.40 3.37
C ALA A 503 -29.48 -14.37 2.38
N THR A 504 -28.23 -13.94 2.57
CA THR A 504 -27.60 -12.96 1.66
C THR A 504 -27.39 -13.55 0.26
N LYS A 505 -27.09 -14.84 0.13
CA LYS A 505 -27.08 -15.53 -1.19
C LYS A 505 -28.44 -15.41 -1.85
N PHE A 506 -29.52 -15.78 -1.17
CA PHE A 506 -30.88 -15.67 -1.72
C PHE A 506 -31.23 -14.23 -2.10
N ILE A 507 -30.94 -13.25 -1.23
CA ILE A 507 -31.22 -11.83 -1.52
C ILE A 507 -30.45 -11.38 -2.77
N SER A 508 -29.17 -11.75 -2.92
CA SER A 508 -28.36 -11.39 -4.10
C SER A 508 -28.96 -11.93 -5.40
N ALA A 509 -29.49 -13.16 -5.39
CA ALA A 509 -30.14 -13.77 -6.55
C ALA A 509 -31.49 -13.13 -6.87
N ILE A 510 -32.32 -12.89 -5.84
CA ILE A 510 -33.68 -12.35 -5.97
C ILE A 510 -33.64 -10.91 -6.50
N GLU A 511 -32.78 -10.07 -5.92
CA GLU A 511 -32.69 -8.65 -6.27
C GLU A 511 -31.68 -8.40 -7.40
N LYS A 512 -31.06 -9.47 -7.95
CA LYS A 512 -30.04 -9.43 -9.02
C LYS A 512 -28.96 -8.40 -8.73
N ARG A 513 -28.42 -8.46 -7.53
CA ARG A 513 -27.59 -7.40 -6.96
C ARG A 513 -26.38 -7.98 -6.25
N GLU A 514 -25.22 -7.42 -6.56
CA GLU A 514 -24.01 -7.71 -5.81
C GLU A 514 -24.12 -7.11 -4.40
N ILE A 515 -23.88 -7.96 -3.40
CA ILE A 515 -23.85 -7.58 -1.99
C ILE A 515 -22.48 -8.00 -1.46
N ILE A 516 -21.76 -7.06 -0.89
CA ILE A 516 -20.43 -7.27 -0.30
C ILE A 516 -20.58 -7.13 1.20
N VAL A 517 -20.32 -8.21 1.94
CA VAL A 517 -20.34 -8.18 3.41
C VAL A 517 -18.92 -8.37 3.93
N ARG A 518 -18.38 -7.37 4.61
CA ARG A 518 -17.09 -7.47 5.31
C ARG A 518 -17.35 -7.82 6.77
N ASP A 519 -16.91 -8.99 7.18
CA ASP A 519 -16.93 -9.39 8.59
C ASP A 519 -15.55 -9.17 9.24
N ASN A 520 -15.39 -9.57 10.50
CA ASN A 520 -14.12 -9.39 11.20
C ASN A 520 -12.97 -10.27 10.68
N SER A 521 -13.25 -11.18 9.74
CA SER A 521 -12.30 -12.15 9.19
C SER A 521 -12.00 -11.90 7.70
N ARG A 522 -13.03 -11.63 6.88
CA ARG A 522 -12.90 -11.50 5.42
C ARG A 522 -14.06 -10.73 4.78
N PHE A 523 -13.95 -10.48 3.47
CA PHE A 523 -15.03 -10.04 2.60
C PHE A 523 -15.71 -11.25 1.96
N HIS A 524 -17.04 -11.20 1.95
CA HIS A 524 -17.92 -12.15 1.28
C HIS A 524 -18.60 -11.40 0.14
N HIS A 525 -18.35 -11.81 -1.10
CA HIS A 525 -18.98 -11.23 -2.28
C HIS A 525 -20.12 -12.14 -2.72
N PHE A 526 -21.35 -11.67 -2.56
CA PHE A 526 -22.56 -12.39 -2.92
C PHE A 526 -23.07 -11.90 -4.27
N LYS A 527 -23.12 -12.80 -5.25
CA LYS A 527 -23.59 -12.52 -6.60
C LYS A 527 -24.31 -13.73 -7.17
N ASP A 528 -25.51 -13.50 -7.71
CA ASP A 528 -26.34 -14.53 -8.35
C ASP A 528 -26.52 -15.80 -7.49
N GLY A 529 -26.69 -15.62 -6.18
CA GLY A 529 -26.93 -16.75 -5.26
C GLY A 529 -25.66 -17.48 -4.81
N LYS A 530 -24.48 -17.01 -5.19
CA LYS A 530 -23.18 -17.60 -4.81
C LYS A 530 -22.38 -16.62 -3.97
N CYS A 531 -21.55 -17.15 -3.07
CA CYS A 531 -20.59 -16.37 -2.31
C CYS A 531 -19.16 -16.67 -2.77
N SER A 532 -18.29 -15.67 -2.80
CA SER A 532 -16.86 -15.83 -3.14
C SER A 532 -16.10 -16.82 -2.27
N CYS A 533 -16.65 -17.22 -1.12
CA CYS A 533 -16.03 -18.20 -0.26
C CYS A 533 -16.31 -19.67 -0.60
N GLY A 534 -17.17 -19.95 -1.59
CA GLY A 534 -17.51 -21.33 -1.97
C GLY A 534 -18.15 -22.15 -0.85
N ASP A 535 -18.88 -21.50 0.06
CA ASP A 535 -19.49 -22.09 1.26
C ASP A 535 -18.48 -22.70 2.26
N TYR A 536 -17.19 -22.41 2.09
CA TYR A 536 -16.16 -22.69 3.09
C TYR A 536 -16.11 -21.52 4.09
N TRP A 537 -17.09 -21.47 5.00
CA TRP A 537 -17.33 -20.29 5.87
C TRP A 537 -16.81 -20.37 7.28
#